data_AF-A0AAW4N231-F1
#
_entry.id   AF-A0AAW4N231-F1
#
_cell.length_a   1.000
_cell.length_b   1.000
_cell.length_c   1.000
_cell.angle_alpha   90.00
_cell.angle_beta   90.00
_cell.angle_gamma   90.00
#
_symmetry.space_group_name_H-M   'P 1'
#
loop_
_entity.id
_entity.type
_entity.pdbx_description
1 polymer ?
#
loop_
_entity_poly.entity_id
_entity_poly.type
_entity_poly.pdbx_seq_one_letter_code
_entity_poly.pdbx_strand_id
1 'polypeptide(L)' 'VVTLVVGYLLVSSGFCPKIVLEVPWTMPPVILGFLATGGSPMGAISQLIVVAISVVVYVPFLIAYEKFQAKQAAE' A
#
# COMPACT_ATOMS: atom_id res chain seq x y z
N VAL A 1 -5.39 -7.80 -4.62
CA VAL A 1 -6.14 -8.67 -3.66
C VAL A 1 -5.54 -8.62 -2.27
N VAL A 2 -4.24 -8.89 -2.07
CA VAL A 2 -3.58 -8.85 -0.74
C VAL A 2 -3.81 -7.52 -0.01
N THR A 3 -3.52 -6.39 -0.65
CA THR A 3 -3.70 -5.04 -0.08
C THR A 3 -5.16 -4.72 0.28
N LEU A 4 -6.12 -5.24 -0.50
CA LEU A 4 -7.56 -5.11 -0.22
C LEU A 4 -7.96 -5.88 1.03
N VAL A 5 -7.52 -7.14 1.15
CA VAL A 5 -7.82 -7.98 2.32
C VAL A 5 -7.23 -7.35 3.59
N VAL A 6 -5.97 -6.91 3.53
CA VAL A 6 -5.32 -6.22 4.66
C VAL A 6 -6.06 -4.94 5.01
N GLY A 7 -6.39 -4.10 4.03
CA GLY A 7 -7.13 -2.86 4.25
C GLY A 7 -8.51 -3.11 4.89
N TYR A 8 -9.24 -4.13 4.44
CA TYR A 8 -10.50 -4.52 5.05
C TYR A 8 -10.33 -4.95 6.51
N LEU A 9 -9.33 -5.78 6.82
CA LEU A 9 -9.05 -6.22 8.18
C LEU A 9 -8.65 -5.05 9.11
N LEU A 10 -7.87 -4.09 8.61
CA LEU A 10 -7.48 -2.89 9.36
C LEU A 10 -8.69 -2.02 9.70
N VAL A 11 -9.64 -1.87 8.79
CA VAL A 11 -10.87 -1.09 9.03
C VAL A 11 -11.85 -1.89 9.91
N SER A 12 -12.03 -3.18 9.66
CA SER A 12 -12.98 -4.02 10.43
C SER A 12 -12.55 -4.26 11.87
N SER A 13 -11.23 -4.31 12.14
CA SER A 13 -10.68 -4.44 13.49
C SER A 13 -10.79 -3.16 14.32
N GLY A 14 -11.18 -2.03 13.71
CA GLY A 14 -11.21 -0.72 14.37
C GLY A 14 -9.84 -0.04 14.48
N PHE A 15 -8.78 -0.62 13.92
CA PHE A 15 -7.45 -0.01 13.89
C PHE A 15 -7.44 1.23 12.98
N CYS A 16 -7.98 1.09 11.76
CA CYS A 16 -8.17 2.20 10.84
C CYS A 16 -9.60 2.74 11.00
N PRO A 17 -9.78 4.06 11.21
CA PRO A 17 -11.10 4.68 11.17
C PRO A 17 -11.79 4.44 9.84
N LYS A 18 -13.12 4.50 9.85
CA LYS A 18 -13.91 4.41 8.63
C LYS A 18 -13.56 5.55 7.69
N ILE A 19 -13.59 5.27 6.39
CA ILE A 19 -13.41 6.28 5.36
C ILE A 19 -14.64 7.19 5.35
N VAL A 20 -14.41 8.49 5.51
CA VAL A 20 -15.45 9.53 5.63
C VAL A 20 -15.38 10.55 4.52
N LEU A 21 -14.25 10.63 3.80
CA LEU A 21 -14.04 11.55 2.69
C LEU A 21 -13.52 10.78 1.48
N GLU A 22 -14.08 11.09 0.31
CA GLU A 22 -13.56 10.64 -0.97
C GLU A 22 -12.41 11.56 -1.38
N VAL A 23 -11.20 10.99 -1.47
CA VAL A 23 -9.98 11.72 -1.81
C VAL A 23 -9.52 11.26 -3.20
N PRO A 24 -9.10 12.18 -4.09
CA PRO A 24 -8.62 11.80 -5.42
C PRO A 24 -7.45 10.82 -5.33
N TRP A 25 -7.46 9.79 -6.19
CA TRP A 25 -6.45 8.72 -6.19
C TRP A 25 -5.04 9.20 -6.55
N THR A 26 -4.91 10.38 -7.16
CA THR A 26 -3.61 11.00 -7.47
C THR A 26 -2.90 11.54 -6.23
N MET A 27 -3.56 11.56 -5.07
CA MET A 27 -2.99 12.06 -3.83
C MET A 27 -1.98 11.07 -3.24
N PRO A 28 -0.84 11.54 -2.70
CA PRO A 28 0.18 10.64 -2.16
C PRO A 28 -0.40 9.70 -1.09
N PRO A 29 -0.04 8.40 -1.06
CA PRO A 29 -0.73 7.39 -0.26
C PRO A 29 -0.90 7.76 1.22
N VAL A 30 0.16 8.24 1.88
CA VAL A 30 0.12 8.58 3.30
C VAL A 30 -0.86 9.72 3.58
N ILE A 31 -0.83 10.76 2.75
CA ILE A 31 -1.73 11.92 2.83
C ILE A 31 -3.16 11.48 2.52
N LEU A 32 -3.33 10.61 1.52
CA LEU A 32 -4.62 10.05 1.15
C LEU A 32 -5.26 9.32 2.33
N GLY A 33 -4.54 8.45 3.03
CA GLY A 33 -5.05 7.72 4.19
C GLY A 33 -5.47 8.65 5.35
N PHE A 34 -4.68 9.70 5.60
CA PHE A 34 -4.99 10.71 6.61
C PHE A 34 -6.28 11.48 6.28
N LEU A 35 -6.38 12.00 5.06
CA LEU A 35 -7.53 12.80 4.62
C LEU A 35 -8.80 11.95 4.50
N ALA A 36 -8.69 10.74 3.94
CA ALA A 36 -9.83 9.85 3.75
C ALA A 36 -10.49 9.43 5.08
N THR A 37 -9.72 9.42 6.18
CA THR A 37 -10.20 9.13 7.53
C THR A 37 -10.59 10.36 8.35
N GLY A 38 -10.72 11.53 7.70
CA GLY A 38 -11.14 12.78 8.37
C GLY A 38 -10.04 13.43 9.20
N GLY A 39 -8.77 13.22 8.84
CA GLY A 39 -7.62 13.77 9.56
C GLY A 39 -7.12 12.88 10.69
N SER A 40 -7.36 11.57 10.64
CA SER A 40 -6.86 10.63 11.64
C SER A 40 -5.45 10.11 11.30
N PRO A 41 -4.47 10.20 12.22
CA PRO A 41 -3.14 9.62 12.03
C PRO A 41 -3.17 8.11 11.75
N MET A 42 -4.16 7.38 12.29
CA MET A 42 -4.29 5.94 12.07
C MET A 42 -4.60 5.59 10.61
N GLY A 43 -5.25 6.49 9.86
CA GLY A 43 -5.43 6.30 8.42
C GLY A 43 -4.13 6.39 7.64
N ALA A 44 -3.24 7.31 8.01
CA ALA A 44 -1.90 7.41 7.42
C ALA A 44 -1.03 6.18 7.73
N ILE A 45 -1.05 5.72 8.99
CA ILE A 45 -0.30 4.52 9.41
C ILE A 45 -0.80 3.28 8.68
N SER A 46 -2.13 3.13 8.57
CA SER A 46 -2.73 2.01 7.84
C SER A 46 -2.29 2.01 6.38
N GLN A 47 -2.18 3.18 5.74
CA GLN A 47 -1.70 3.25 4.36
C GLN A 47 -0.20 2.95 4.24
N LEU A 48 0.63 3.36 5.21
CA LEU A 48 2.04 2.95 5.25
C LEU A 48 2.19 1.43 5.35
N ILE A 49 1.38 0.77 6.17
CA ILE A 49 1.38 -0.69 6.31
C ILE A 49 1.05 -1.36 4.96
N VAL A 50 -0.01 -0.90 4.30
CA VAL A 50 -0.44 -1.46 3.01
C VAL A 50 0.62 -1.24 1.92
N VAL A 51 1.26 -0.07 1.88
CA VAL A 51 2.36 0.22 0.94
C VAL A 51 3.57 -0.67 1.22
N ALA A 52 3.97 -0.81 2.49
CA ALA A 52 5.10 -1.67 2.86
C ALA A 52 4.87 -3.13 2.45
N ILE A 53 3.67 -3.66 2.69
CA ILE A 53 3.29 -5.02 2.26
C ILE A 53 3.34 -5.13 0.74
N SER A 54 2.85 -4.13 0.01
CA SER A 54 2.92 -4.11 -1.46
C SER A 54 4.36 -4.17 -1.96
N VAL A 55 5.28 -3.43 -1.33
CA VAL A 55 6.71 -3.46 -1.66
C VAL A 55 7.28 -4.86 -1.40
N VAL A 56 7.06 -5.43 -0.23
CA VAL A 56 7.58 -6.77 0.13
C VAL A 56 7.07 -7.84 -0.84
N VAL A 57 5.80 -7.77 -1.24
CA VAL A 57 5.23 -8.71 -2.22
C VAL A 57 5.87 -8.52 -3.60
N TYR A 58 6.22 -7.29 -3.98
CA TYR A 58 6.77 -6.99 -5.32
C TYR A 58 8.28 -7.28 -5.43
N VAL A 59 9.05 -7.06 -4.36
CA VAL A 59 10.52 -7.24 -4.32
C VAL A 59 11.03 -8.56 -4.89
N PRO A 60 10.49 -9.76 -4.57
CA PRO A 60 11.02 -11.00 -5.13
C PRO A 60 10.88 -11.08 -6.66
N PHE A 61 9.79 -10.52 -7.21
CA PHE A 61 9.58 -10.46 -8.65
C PHE A 61 10.53 -9.47 -9.33
N LEU A 62 10.78 -8.34 -8.69
CA LEU A 62 11.78 -7.37 -9.14
C LEU A 62 13.17 -8.04 -9.23
N ILE A 63 13.60 -8.71 -8.17
CA ILE A 63 14.91 -9.39 -8.13
C ILE A 63 14.99 -10.49 -9.20
N ALA A 64 13.93 -11.27 -9.39
CA ALA A 64 13.88 -12.30 -10.43
C ALA A 64 13.98 -11.68 -11.84
N TYR A 65 13.28 -10.57 -12.08
CA TYR A 65 13.31 -9.83 -13.33
C TYR A 65 14.70 -9.25 -13.61
N GLU A 66 15.34 -8.63 -12.61
CA GLU A 66 16.71 -8.10 -12.74
C GLU A 66 17.72 -9.20 -13.11
N LYS A 67 17.62 -10.38 -12.47
CA LYS A 67 18.48 -11.53 -12.81
C LYS A 67 18.26 -12.02 -14.24
N PHE A 68 17.01 -12.06 -14.70
CA PHE A 68 16.68 -12.46 -16.07
C PHE A 68 17.26 -11.48 -17.10
N GLN A 69 17.07 -10.17 -16.87
CA GLN A 69 17.60 -9.12 -17.74
C GLN A 69 19.14 -9.12 -17.78
N ALA A 70 19.80 -9.30 -16.63
CA ALA A 70 21.26 -9.38 -16.56
C ALA A 70 21.82 -10.58 -17.37
N LYS A 71 21.11 -11.71 -17.36
CA LYS A 71 21.49 -12.87 -18.18
C LYS A 71 21.32 -12.60 -19.68
N GLN A 72 20.23 -11.94 -20.07
CA GLN A 72 19.96 -11.59 -21.47
C GLN A 72 20.94 -10.54 -22.01
N ALA A 73 21.40 -9.60 -21.18
CA ALA A 73 22.38 -8.59 -21.57
C ALA A 73 23.82 -9.14 -21.70
N ALA A 74 24.10 -10.31 -21.12
CA ALA A 74 25.41 -10.97 -21.19
C ALA A 74 25.52 -11.96 -22.36
N GLU A 75 24.41 -12.25 -23.04
CA GLU A 75 24.32 -13.02 -24.29
C GLU A 75 24.36 -12.08 -25.50
#